data_AF-A0A9P8QDT5-F1
#
_entry.id   AF-A0A9P8QDT5-F1
#
_cell.length_a   1.000
_cell.length_b   1.000
_cell.length_c   1.000
_cell.angle_alpha   90.00
_cell.angle_beta   90.00
_cell.angle_gamma   90.00
#
_symmetry.space_group_name_H-M   'P 1'
#
loop_
_entity.id
_entity.type
_entity.pdbx_description
1 polymer ?
#
loop_
_entity_poly.entity_id
_entity_poly.type
_entity_poly.pdbx_seq_one_letter_code
_entity_poly.pdbx_strand_id
1 'polypeptide(L)'
;MSRRPLKYRREESANGTQTEASAIRGPNSALTEFLRQQGISAEEIRQRHLRRVAGEEATLEDAPGVIEINRETEPDQRAEEEEQEPDQEELEIRIAARRKRRAARDNNDGEYTDSDSEDNLEQEDNHIDQDAVERARIVGDEVECFRCSTSFVVSVYSEQDPETGGYYCVDCLKMKQENDRAIRKNQLASRKKRQRLAVALLDRQDVKIPSLQDISIKRITERIEDVDELGDIGAINMKKIAKIICRNRSLNDTTLSLFLNTAIEVLELWDCSKITKDSYDKICSFAPNIKKLTVLMCGRFHNDNLNYYATNFKNLTSLELDGPFLINNQTWQSFFKVKGKDLTSFKVSNTHRFDDTTLETLLQNVDAEKFQSLKLSRLAGIKFKDSYDMIPMYLTNLFELEISYPEHEELVDDSMLINTLSINGESLNTLVLDGCAGLTDEFLINGIKPFASKLRKLSLQFLDQITDEGFVGLFHEWHTNLGLNEVFLKKCFSLGDAGILEMFLHSNTTLVELSLNSVKDLTVLPFQVMRCNNLIYLDIGFIRSIDDRVLELIQKNCKQVKIIDCYGNNKCTAAAKIREDVKVIGRQSDTLW
;
A
#
# COMPACT_ATOMS: atom_id res chain seq x y z
N MET A 1 -17.81 -28.92 50.30
CA MET A 1 -17.18 -30.07 50.98
C MET A 1 -15.96 -30.46 50.13
N SER A 2 -14.77 -29.96 50.45
CA SER A 2 -13.79 -30.57 51.36
C SER A 2 -13.21 -31.89 50.83
N ARG A 3 -11.87 -31.89 50.73
CA ARG A 3 -10.92 -33.02 50.91
C ARG A 3 -10.57 -33.91 49.70
N ARG A 4 -9.30 -33.76 49.28
CA ARG A 4 -8.41 -34.87 48.88
C ARG A 4 -8.44 -35.99 49.94
N PRO A 5 -8.21 -37.26 49.57
CA PRO A 5 -6.87 -37.88 49.69
C PRO A 5 -6.53 -38.87 48.54
N LEU A 6 -5.30 -38.89 48.01
CA LEU A 6 -4.18 -39.81 48.36
C LEU A 6 -4.55 -41.31 48.40
N LYS A 7 -4.02 -42.13 47.47
CA LYS A 7 -2.95 -43.12 47.76
C LYS A 7 -2.55 -43.97 46.54
N TYR A 8 -1.31 -44.39 46.64
CA TYR A 8 -0.36 -45.01 45.72
C TYR A 8 -0.39 -46.56 45.79
N ARG A 9 0.41 -47.17 44.90
CA ARG A 9 0.99 -48.55 44.89
C ARG A 9 0.17 -49.63 44.17
N ARG A 10 0.74 -50.57 43.41
CA ARG A 10 2.12 -51.13 43.25
C ARG A 10 2.07 -52.06 42.01
N GLU A 11 3.12 -52.60 41.39
CA GLU A 11 4.41 -53.18 41.82
C GLU A 11 5.18 -53.44 40.48
N GLU A 12 6.45 -53.04 40.32
CA GLU A 12 7.68 -53.87 40.50
C GLU A 12 7.88 -54.88 39.33
N SER A 13 9.03 -55.12 38.69
CA SER A 13 10.47 -55.11 39.03
C SER A 13 11.28 -55.19 37.72
N ALA A 14 12.35 -54.43 37.48
CA ALA A 14 13.72 -54.51 38.01
C ALA A 14 14.63 -55.55 37.32
N ASN A 15 15.65 -55.05 36.61
CA ASN A 15 17.01 -55.60 36.64
C ASN A 15 17.99 -54.48 36.25
N GLY A 16 18.95 -54.20 37.13
CA GLY A 16 19.96 -53.17 36.93
C GLY A 16 21.27 -53.54 37.63
N THR A 17 22.36 -52.88 37.20
CA THR A 17 23.67 -52.66 37.85
C THR A 17 24.55 -52.02 36.77
N GLN A 18 25.36 -50.98 36.94
CA GLN A 18 25.87 -50.25 38.11
C GLN A 18 26.32 -48.85 37.65
N THR A 19 26.22 -47.92 38.59
CA THR A 19 26.63 -46.51 38.61
C THR A 19 28.12 -46.24 38.34
N GLU A 20 28.41 -45.20 37.56
CA GLU A 20 29.47 -44.23 37.90
C GLU A 20 28.87 -42.83 37.94
N ALA A 21 28.73 -42.29 39.16
CA ALA A 21 28.44 -40.89 39.38
C ALA A 21 29.75 -40.11 39.26
N SER A 22 29.89 -39.28 38.22
CA SER A 22 30.97 -38.28 38.18
C SER A 22 30.40 -36.91 38.54
N ALA A 23 31.08 -36.29 39.51
CA ALA A 23 30.65 -35.11 40.22
C ALA A 23 30.87 -33.85 39.38
N ILE A 24 29.81 -33.04 39.23
CA ILE A 24 29.94 -31.66 38.76
C ILE A 24 30.60 -30.85 39.89
N ARG A 25 31.90 -30.57 39.78
CA ARG A 25 32.60 -29.57 40.59
C ARG A 25 33.53 -28.75 39.70
N GLY A 26 33.16 -27.49 39.48
CA GLY A 26 33.91 -26.51 38.69
C GLY A 26 32.97 -25.55 37.94
N PRO A 27 33.46 -24.43 37.38
CA PRO A 27 32.63 -23.36 36.82
C PRO A 27 31.96 -23.68 35.47
N ASN A 28 32.01 -24.93 35.00
CA ASN A 28 31.52 -25.31 33.67
C ASN A 28 30.14 -25.99 33.78
N SER A 29 29.18 -25.52 32.98
CA SER A 29 27.78 -25.96 33.04
C SER A 29 27.54 -27.31 32.37
N ALA A 30 26.48 -28.01 32.77
CA ALA A 30 26.03 -29.29 32.20
C ALA A 30 25.81 -29.27 30.67
N LEU A 31 25.56 -28.09 30.09
CA LEU A 31 25.38 -27.91 28.65
C LEU A 31 26.69 -28.11 27.88
N THR A 32 27.82 -27.73 28.48
CA THR A 32 29.14 -27.83 27.85
C THR A 32 29.60 -29.28 27.74
N GLU A 33 29.22 -30.12 28.71
CA GLU A 33 29.52 -31.56 28.74
C GLU A 33 28.68 -32.31 27.69
N PHE A 34 27.41 -31.94 27.53
CA PHE A 34 26.50 -32.51 26.53
C PHE A 34 26.95 -32.21 25.09
N LEU A 35 27.36 -30.97 24.80
CA LEU A 35 27.86 -30.59 23.48
C LEU A 35 29.18 -31.30 23.11
N ARG A 36 30.03 -31.56 24.11
CA ARG A 36 31.27 -32.32 23.93
C ARG A 36 31.00 -33.81 23.61
N GLN A 37 29.98 -34.42 24.22
CA GLN A 37 29.57 -35.80 23.90
C GLN A 37 28.99 -35.94 22.49
N GLN A 38 28.41 -34.88 21.94
CA GLN A 38 27.93 -34.82 20.55
C GLN A 38 29.04 -34.44 19.55
N GLY A 39 30.30 -34.37 19.98
CA GLY A 39 31.44 -34.10 19.11
C GLY A 39 31.56 -32.64 18.66
N ILE A 40 30.84 -31.71 19.29
CA ILE A 40 30.80 -30.30 18.88
C ILE A 40 31.68 -29.49 19.82
N SER A 41 32.87 -29.11 19.34
CA SER A 41 33.80 -28.24 20.06
C SER A 41 33.53 -26.77 19.77
N ALA A 42 33.24 -25.99 20.82
CA ALA A 42 33.07 -24.55 20.72
C ALA A 42 34.37 -23.82 20.26
N GLU A 43 35.53 -24.44 20.46
CA GLU A 43 36.82 -23.90 20.05
C GLU A 43 37.06 -24.04 18.54
N GLU A 44 36.61 -25.15 17.94
CA GLU A 44 36.71 -25.37 16.49
C GLU A 44 35.79 -24.42 15.70
N ILE A 45 34.60 -24.15 16.22
CA ILE A 45 33.66 -23.19 15.63
C ILE A 45 34.26 -21.78 15.67
N ARG A 46 34.91 -21.42 16.80
CA ARG A 46 35.56 -20.13 16.98
C ARG A 46 36.77 -19.97 16.04
N GLN A 47 37.59 -21.01 15.88
CA GLN A 47 38.71 -20.99 14.92
C GLN A 47 38.25 -20.93 13.46
N ARG A 48 37.19 -21.65 13.09
CA ARG A 48 36.62 -21.58 11.73
C ARG A 48 36.07 -20.19 11.42
N HIS A 49 35.45 -19.53 12.40
CA HIS A 49 35.01 -18.15 12.26
C HIS A 49 36.19 -17.17 12.12
N LEU A 50 37.26 -17.35 12.91
CA LEU A 50 38.46 -16.51 12.83
C LEU A 50 39.20 -16.66 11.48
N ARG A 51 39.27 -17.87 10.90
CA ARG A 51 39.83 -18.07 9.54
C ARG A 51 39.00 -17.37 8.47
N ARG A 52 37.67 -17.39 8.62
CA ARG A 52 36.75 -16.72 7.69
C ARG A 52 36.81 -15.19 7.78
N VAL A 53 37.15 -14.64 8.94
CA VAL A 53 37.37 -13.19 9.16
C VAL A 53 38.76 -12.75 8.70
N ALA A 54 39.75 -13.65 8.68
CA ALA A 54 41.13 -13.37 8.25
C ALA A 54 41.35 -13.37 6.72
N GLY A 55 40.33 -13.68 5.91
CA GLY A 55 40.36 -13.44 4.45
C GLY A 55 41.24 -14.39 3.63
N GLU A 56 41.53 -15.61 4.12
CA GLU A 56 42.25 -16.63 3.36
C GLU A 56 41.29 -17.74 2.90
N GLU A 57 40.76 -17.64 1.67
CA GLU A 57 40.33 -18.82 0.90
C GLU A 57 40.41 -18.53 -0.60
N ALA A 58 41.33 -19.25 -1.26
CA ALA A 58 41.45 -19.33 -2.72
C ALA A 58 40.60 -20.49 -3.24
N THR A 59 39.86 -20.22 -4.31
CA THR A 59 39.06 -21.13 -5.14
C THR A 59 39.88 -22.28 -5.73
N LEU A 60 39.34 -23.50 -5.75
CA LEU A 60 39.58 -24.50 -6.80
C LEU A 60 38.38 -25.46 -6.91
N GLU A 61 37.72 -25.42 -8.07
CA GLU A 61 36.89 -26.51 -8.61
C GLU A 61 37.79 -27.51 -9.34
N ASP A 62 37.56 -28.81 -9.18
CA ASP A 62 37.50 -29.79 -10.28
C ASP A 62 37.08 -31.19 -9.76
N ALA A 63 36.09 -31.80 -10.42
CA ALA A 63 35.82 -33.25 -10.41
C ALA A 63 36.69 -33.93 -11.52
N PRO A 64 36.76 -35.27 -11.77
CA PRO A 64 35.73 -36.32 -11.54
C PRO A 64 36.26 -37.73 -11.16
N GLY A 65 35.36 -38.69 -10.87
CA GLY A 65 35.72 -40.11 -10.79
C GLY A 65 34.63 -41.06 -10.27
N VAL A 66 34.09 -41.88 -11.18
CA VAL A 66 33.05 -42.92 -11.06
C VAL A 66 33.44 -44.09 -10.13
N ILE A 67 32.47 -44.69 -9.41
CA ILE A 67 32.23 -46.15 -9.26
C ILE A 67 30.80 -46.37 -8.71
N GLU A 68 30.00 -47.11 -9.47
CA GLU A 68 28.69 -47.67 -9.12
C GLU A 68 28.80 -48.80 -8.08
N ILE A 69 27.72 -49.09 -7.32
CA ILE A 69 27.08 -50.42 -7.17
C ILE A 69 25.75 -50.26 -6.37
N ASN A 70 24.63 -50.30 -7.10
CA ASN A 70 23.43 -51.14 -6.93
C ASN A 70 22.97 -51.62 -5.52
N ARG A 71 21.73 -51.25 -5.10
CA ARG A 71 20.52 -52.11 -5.09
C ARG A 71 19.29 -51.53 -4.35
N GLU A 72 18.15 -51.67 -5.02
CA GLU A 72 16.81 -52.08 -4.54
C GLU A 72 15.87 -51.09 -3.79
N THR A 73 14.85 -50.67 -4.56
CA THR A 73 13.39 -50.58 -4.28
C THR A 73 12.87 -50.50 -2.82
N GLU A 74 12.05 -49.45 -2.62
CA GLU A 74 10.98 -49.13 -1.64
C GLU A 74 10.20 -50.32 -1.03
N PRO A 75 9.34 -50.16 0.03
CA PRO A 75 8.78 -48.92 0.63
C PRO A 75 8.69 -48.89 2.19
N ASP A 76 8.53 -47.71 2.82
CA ASP A 76 7.58 -47.56 3.93
C ASP A 76 7.26 -46.10 4.30
N GLN A 77 6.00 -45.87 4.63
CA GLN A 77 5.38 -44.60 4.98
C GLN A 77 5.72 -44.21 6.43
N ARG A 78 6.12 -42.95 6.66
CA ARG A 78 5.92 -42.27 7.94
C ARG A 78 5.86 -40.76 7.74
N ALA A 79 4.81 -40.17 8.33
CA ALA A 79 4.50 -38.76 8.32
C ALA A 79 5.65 -37.93 8.90
N GLU A 80 6.10 -36.92 8.14
CA GLU A 80 6.94 -35.84 8.63
C GLU A 80 6.04 -34.66 9.00
N GLU A 81 6.05 -34.28 10.27
CA GLU A 81 5.56 -33.00 10.76
C GLU A 81 6.56 -31.92 10.30
N GLU A 82 6.13 -31.01 9.42
CA GLU A 82 6.92 -29.83 9.06
C GLU A 82 7.01 -28.89 10.28
N GLU A 83 8.17 -28.83 10.93
CA GLU A 83 8.55 -27.72 11.81
C GLU A 83 8.69 -26.46 10.93
N GLN A 84 7.72 -25.53 11.04
CA GLN A 84 7.81 -24.22 10.39
C GLN A 84 8.96 -23.42 11.00
N GLU A 85 9.95 -23.08 10.17
CA GLU A 85 10.94 -22.05 10.51
C GLU A 85 10.22 -20.71 10.77
N PRO A 86 10.59 -19.95 11.82
CA PRO A 86 9.94 -18.67 12.09
C PRO A 86 10.27 -17.65 11.01
N ASP A 87 9.25 -16.86 10.67
CA ASP A 87 9.28 -15.79 9.67
C ASP A 87 10.47 -14.82 9.88
N GLN A 88 11.11 -14.41 8.79
CA GLN A 88 12.25 -13.47 8.81
C GLN A 88 11.88 -12.16 9.52
N GLU A 89 10.62 -11.74 9.43
CA GLU A 89 10.12 -10.53 10.09
C GLU A 89 10.07 -10.69 11.62
N GLU A 90 9.72 -11.88 12.13
CA GLU A 90 9.70 -12.16 13.58
C GLU A 90 11.13 -12.25 14.15
N LEU A 91 12.06 -12.78 13.36
CA LEU A 91 13.49 -12.84 13.70
C LEU A 91 14.08 -11.42 13.79
N GLU A 92 13.75 -10.55 12.84
CA GLU A 92 14.18 -9.15 12.83
C GLU A 92 13.61 -8.35 14.00
N ILE A 93 12.33 -8.55 14.34
CA ILE A 93 11.69 -7.93 15.52
C ILE A 93 12.38 -8.38 16.81
N ARG A 94 12.75 -9.66 16.93
CA ARG A 94 13.51 -10.18 18.08
C ARG A 94 14.92 -9.61 18.16
N ILE A 95 15.59 -9.44 17.02
CA ILE A 95 16.93 -8.86 16.93
C ILE A 95 16.89 -7.37 17.29
N ALA A 96 15.89 -6.62 16.82
CA ALA A 96 15.66 -5.22 17.17
C ALA A 96 15.34 -5.04 18.66
N ALA A 97 14.50 -5.90 19.24
CA ALA A 97 14.18 -5.90 20.66
C ALA A 97 15.41 -6.22 21.55
N ARG A 98 16.31 -7.11 21.09
CA ARG A 98 17.60 -7.40 21.77
C ARG A 98 18.59 -6.25 21.64
N ARG A 99 18.67 -5.57 20.49
CA ARG A 99 19.50 -4.37 20.29
C ARG A 99 19.06 -3.22 21.19
N LYS A 100 17.75 -2.98 21.31
CA LYS A 100 17.18 -1.93 22.17
C LYS A 100 17.43 -2.16 23.67
N ARG A 101 17.48 -3.43 24.13
CA ARG A 101 17.86 -3.78 25.51
C ARG A 101 19.35 -3.69 25.80
N ARG A 102 20.21 -3.81 24.78
CA ARG A 102 21.68 -3.64 24.91
C ARG A 102 22.08 -2.17 24.90
N ALA A 103 21.46 -1.35 24.05
CA ALA A 103 21.69 0.10 24.01
C ALA A 103 21.29 0.82 25.31
N ALA A 104 20.32 0.28 26.07
CA ALA A 104 19.92 0.84 27.37
C ALA A 104 20.90 0.54 28.52
N ARG A 105 21.97 -0.25 28.28
CA ARG A 105 22.90 -0.71 29.32
C ARG A 105 24.31 -0.13 29.21
N ASP A 106 24.60 0.64 28.17
CA ASP A 106 25.97 0.99 27.76
C ASP A 106 26.10 2.46 27.33
N ASN A 107 25.49 3.39 28.09
CA ASN A 107 25.79 4.82 27.95
C ASN A 107 26.78 5.23 29.04
N ASN A 108 28.04 4.85 28.85
CA ASN A 108 29.17 5.67 29.26
C ASN A 108 30.20 5.61 28.12
N ASP A 109 30.64 6.78 27.67
CA ASP A 109 31.67 7.06 26.66
C ASP A 109 31.22 7.14 25.17
N GLY A 110 31.12 8.39 24.68
CA GLY A 110 31.96 8.87 23.58
C GLY A 110 31.57 8.57 22.13
N GLU A 111 30.77 9.48 21.55
CA GLU A 111 30.91 10.09 20.21
C GLU A 111 30.89 9.19 18.94
N TYR A 112 29.81 9.29 18.15
CA TYR A 112 29.82 9.72 16.74
C TYR A 112 28.37 10.00 16.24
N THR A 113 28.14 11.28 16.01
CA THR A 113 27.17 12.04 15.19
C THR A 113 26.14 11.31 14.31
N ASP A 114 24.85 11.54 14.56
CA ASP A 114 23.89 11.96 13.53
C ASP A 114 22.85 12.91 14.16
N SER A 115 22.71 14.10 13.59
CA SER A 115 22.11 15.29 14.22
C SER A 115 20.63 15.45 13.84
N ASP A 116 19.74 15.01 14.73
CA ASP A 116 18.41 15.61 14.86
C ASP A 116 18.51 16.82 15.80
N SER A 117 18.45 18.01 15.23
CA SER A 117 18.50 19.28 15.96
C SER A 117 17.12 19.57 16.58
N GLU A 118 17.00 19.38 17.91
CA GLU A 118 16.00 20.09 18.71
C GLU A 118 16.57 21.44 19.16
N ASP A 119 15.76 22.49 19.03
CA ASP A 119 16.06 23.88 19.33
C ASP A 119 16.59 24.07 20.77
N ASN A 120 17.82 24.58 20.86
CA ASN A 120 18.43 25.10 22.08
C ASN A 120 17.69 26.37 22.54
N LEU A 121 17.18 26.33 23.78
CA LEU A 121 17.08 27.55 24.59
C LEU A 121 18.48 27.81 25.15
N GLU A 122 19.05 28.94 24.75
CA GLU A 122 20.33 29.46 25.19
C GLU A 122 20.38 29.55 26.73
N GLN A 123 21.34 28.87 27.36
CA GLN A 123 21.89 29.26 28.65
C GLN A 123 23.41 29.25 28.57
N GLU A 124 23.98 30.42 28.84
CA GLU A 124 25.39 30.76 28.78
C GLU A 124 26.21 29.94 29.80
N ASP A 125 27.28 29.32 29.32
CA ASP A 125 28.32 28.71 30.15
C ASP A 125 29.08 29.80 30.93
N ASN A 126 28.72 30.02 32.19
CA ASN A 126 29.60 30.68 33.14
C ASN A 126 30.51 29.65 33.80
N HIS A 127 31.79 29.65 33.39
CA HIS A 127 32.89 28.99 34.10
C HIS A 127 32.91 29.42 35.57
N ILE A 128 32.70 28.48 36.49
CA ILE A 128 33.10 28.65 37.90
C ILE A 128 33.91 27.43 38.35
N ASP A 129 35.02 27.80 38.97
CA ASP A 129 36.14 27.05 39.50
C ASP A 129 35.75 25.87 40.40
N GLN A 130 36.59 24.83 40.35
CA GLN A 130 36.61 23.78 41.36
C GLN A 130 37.14 24.36 42.67
N ASP A 131 36.26 24.64 43.63
CA ASP A 131 36.52 24.40 45.06
C ASP A 131 35.29 24.69 45.93
N ALA A 132 35.19 23.93 47.03
CA ALA A 132 34.31 24.11 48.20
C ALA A 132 32.85 23.60 48.13
N VAL A 133 32.73 22.32 48.55
CA VAL A 133 31.65 21.72 49.35
C VAL A 133 30.71 22.71 50.07
N GLU A 134 29.38 22.64 49.84
CA GLU A 134 28.40 22.96 50.89
C GLU A 134 27.01 22.28 50.75
N ARG A 135 26.80 21.27 51.60
CA ARG A 135 25.54 20.73 52.18
C ARG A 135 24.43 20.25 51.23
N ALA A 136 24.47 18.95 50.93
CA ALA A 136 23.24 18.18 50.74
C ALA A 136 22.37 18.30 52.01
N ARG A 137 21.31 19.13 51.95
CA ARG A 137 20.36 19.27 53.05
C ARG A 137 19.53 18.00 53.18
N ILE A 138 19.45 17.52 54.40
CA ILE A 138 18.91 16.22 54.76
C ILE A 138 17.39 16.36 54.83
N VAL A 139 16.69 15.37 54.29
CA VAL A 139 15.24 15.19 54.46
C VAL A 139 14.87 15.47 55.92
N GLY A 140 14.09 16.53 56.17
CA GLY A 140 13.78 17.00 57.52
C GLY A 140 14.05 18.48 57.82
N ASP A 141 14.75 19.21 56.95
CA ASP A 141 15.00 20.65 57.13
C ASP A 141 13.78 21.51 56.73
N GLU A 142 13.49 22.58 57.49
CA GLU A 142 12.51 23.61 57.12
C GLU A 142 13.09 24.58 56.09
N VAL A 143 12.45 24.69 54.93
CA VAL A 143 12.81 25.63 53.85
C VAL A 143 11.59 26.42 53.40
N GLU A 144 11.80 27.60 52.84
CA GLU A 144 10.74 28.38 52.22
C GLU A 144 10.49 27.92 50.78
N CYS A 145 9.22 27.79 50.41
CA CYS A 145 8.82 27.46 49.05
C CYS A 145 9.25 28.55 48.07
N PHE A 146 9.95 28.16 47.00
CA PHE A 146 10.39 29.09 45.96
C PHE A 146 9.23 29.93 45.36
N ARG A 147 8.03 29.37 45.27
CA ARG A 147 6.89 30.01 44.61
C ARG A 147 5.98 30.83 45.53
N CYS A 148 5.76 30.38 46.78
CA CYS A 148 4.81 31.01 47.70
C CYS A 148 5.44 31.46 49.02
N SER A 149 6.76 31.29 49.18
CA SER A 149 7.56 31.66 50.36
C SER A 149 7.04 31.11 51.70
N THR A 150 6.21 30.07 51.65
CA THR A 150 5.70 29.40 52.86
C THR A 150 6.75 28.41 53.35
N SER A 151 7.03 28.41 54.66
CA SER A 151 7.95 27.44 55.28
C SER A 151 7.33 26.04 55.28
N PHE A 152 8.10 25.04 54.85
CA PHE A 152 7.70 23.64 54.85
C PHE A 152 8.93 22.74 55.03
N VAL A 153 8.71 21.53 55.54
CA VAL A 153 9.77 20.55 55.74
C VAL A 153 10.04 19.81 54.44
N VAL A 154 11.30 19.79 54.01
CA VAL A 154 11.75 19.06 52.81
C VAL A 154 11.60 17.55 53.07
N SER A 155 10.63 16.94 52.39
CA SER A 155 10.47 15.50 52.32
C SER A 155 11.13 14.92 51.06
N VAL A 156 11.29 13.59 50.99
CA VAL A 156 11.79 12.85 49.81
C VAL A 156 11.00 13.17 48.53
N TYR A 157 9.77 13.66 48.66
CA TYR A 157 8.87 14.00 47.55
C TYR A 157 8.93 15.48 47.15
N SER A 158 9.83 16.27 47.74
CA SER A 158 9.96 17.71 47.45
C SER A 158 10.89 17.90 46.26
N GLU A 159 10.34 18.36 45.15
CA GLU A 159 11.07 18.55 43.90
C GLU A 159 11.75 19.93 43.88
N GLN A 160 12.96 19.99 43.34
CA GLN A 160 13.71 21.23 43.13
C GLN A 160 13.39 21.85 41.77
N ASP A 161 13.50 23.16 41.70
CA ASP A 161 13.48 23.88 40.44
C ASP A 161 14.80 23.72 39.66
N PRO A 162 14.78 23.37 38.37
CA PRO A 162 16.00 23.10 37.59
C PRO A 162 16.90 24.34 37.39
N GLU A 163 16.32 25.54 37.34
CA GLU A 163 17.08 26.77 37.04
C GLU A 163 17.55 27.49 38.31
N THR A 164 16.75 27.43 39.38
CA THR A 164 17.01 28.20 40.61
C THR A 164 17.38 27.35 41.83
N GLY A 165 17.27 26.02 41.74
CA GLY A 165 17.60 25.08 42.82
C GLY A 165 16.69 25.14 44.06
N GLY A 166 15.65 26.00 44.05
CA GLY A 166 14.71 26.17 45.14
C GLY A 166 13.68 25.02 45.22
N TYR A 167 13.21 24.67 46.42
CA TYR A 167 12.24 23.60 46.61
C TYR A 167 10.79 24.11 46.54
N TYR A 168 9.91 23.30 45.98
CA TYR A 168 8.46 23.55 45.98
C TYR A 168 7.76 22.88 47.17
N CYS A 169 6.86 23.60 47.84
CA CYS A 169 5.97 22.98 48.82
C CYS A 169 4.97 22.03 48.13
N VAL A 170 4.33 21.15 48.89
CA VAL A 170 3.41 20.12 48.39
C VAL A 170 2.29 20.70 47.51
N ASP A 171 1.74 21.87 47.88
CA ASP A 171 0.64 22.49 47.13
C ASP A 171 1.12 23.17 45.84
N CYS A 172 2.27 23.84 45.86
CA CYS A 172 2.87 24.42 44.66
C CYS A 172 3.38 23.35 43.68
N LEU A 173 3.86 22.21 44.20
CA LEU A 173 4.28 21.08 43.40
C LEU A 173 3.10 20.40 42.72
N LYS A 174 1.97 20.21 43.43
CA LYS A 174 0.72 19.73 42.82
C LYS A 174 0.24 20.65 41.70
N MET A 175 0.26 21.97 41.91
CA MET A 175 -0.10 22.96 40.89
C MET A 175 0.81 22.91 39.66
N LYS A 176 2.12 22.71 39.84
CA LYS A 176 3.08 22.53 38.73
C LYS A 176 2.80 21.23 37.97
N GLN A 177 2.62 20.11 38.68
CA GLN A 177 2.30 18.82 38.08
C GLN A 177 0.96 18.84 37.33
N GLU A 178 -0.05 19.57 37.82
CA GLU A 178 -1.33 19.75 37.14
C GLU A 178 -1.18 20.60 35.87
N ASN A 179 -0.41 21.69 35.92
CA ASN A 179 -0.10 22.50 34.74
C ASN A 179 0.70 21.71 33.69
N ASP A 180 1.71 20.94 34.10
CA ASP A 180 2.51 20.11 33.20
C ASP A 180 1.67 18.99 32.57
N ARG A 181 0.75 18.39 33.34
CA ARG A 181 -0.24 17.44 32.82
C ARG A 181 -1.20 18.12 31.84
N ALA A 182 -1.62 19.36 32.08
CA ALA A 182 -2.46 20.13 31.18
C ALA A 182 -1.73 20.49 29.88
N ILE A 183 -0.47 20.90 29.96
CA ILE A 183 0.40 21.19 28.79
C ILE A 183 0.60 19.92 27.97
N ARG A 184 0.99 18.80 28.60
CA ARG A 184 1.12 17.49 27.92
C ARG A 184 -0.19 17.04 27.29
N LYS A 185 -1.32 17.23 27.97
CA LYS A 185 -2.66 16.91 27.43
C LYS A 185 -3.02 17.79 26.23
N ASN A 186 -2.69 19.08 26.26
CA ASN A 186 -2.90 20.00 25.15
C ASN A 186 -1.99 19.68 23.95
N GLN A 187 -0.72 19.34 24.19
CA GLN A 187 0.22 18.90 23.16
C GLN A 187 -0.26 17.59 22.50
N LEU A 188 -0.69 16.61 23.29
CA LEU A 188 -1.27 15.35 22.79
C LEU A 188 -2.58 15.58 22.01
N ALA A 189 -3.44 16.48 22.47
CA ALA A 189 -4.67 16.84 21.77
C ALA A 189 -4.37 17.56 20.44
N SER A 190 -3.38 18.46 20.43
CA SER A 190 -2.89 19.13 19.22
C SER A 190 -2.29 18.12 18.23
N ARG A 191 -1.48 17.16 18.71
CA ARG A 191 -0.94 16.06 17.89
C ARG A 191 -2.04 15.19 17.29
N LYS A 192 -3.04 14.79 18.08
CA LYS A 192 -4.21 14.05 17.57
C LYS A 192 -5.04 14.85 16.58
N LYS A 193 -5.20 16.16 16.79
CA LYS A 193 -5.88 17.06 15.85
C LYS A 193 -5.12 17.14 14.54
N ARG A 194 -3.81 17.38 14.59
CA ARG A 194 -2.92 17.34 13.42
C ARG A 194 -3.04 15.99 12.71
N GLN A 195 -2.97 14.87 13.43
CA GLN A 195 -3.05 13.52 12.84
C GLN A 195 -4.38 13.30 12.10
N ARG A 196 -5.49 13.73 12.69
CA ARG A 196 -6.81 13.67 12.02
C ARG A 196 -6.88 14.58 10.80
N LEU A 197 -6.32 15.79 10.88
CA LEU A 197 -6.26 16.72 9.73
C LEU A 197 -5.42 16.11 8.61
N ALA A 198 -4.28 15.49 8.92
CA ALA A 198 -3.42 14.84 7.95
C ALA A 198 -4.06 13.60 7.31
N VAL A 199 -4.75 12.76 8.09
CA VAL A 199 -5.53 11.63 7.56
C VAL A 199 -6.66 12.12 6.67
N ALA A 200 -7.39 13.18 7.06
CA ALA A 200 -8.40 13.79 6.21
C ALA A 200 -7.80 14.44 4.95
N LEU A 201 -6.59 15.00 5.06
CA LEU A 201 -5.80 15.53 3.96
C LEU A 201 -5.48 14.42 2.95
N LEU A 202 -4.88 13.32 3.41
CA LEU A 202 -4.60 12.09 2.66
C LEU A 202 -5.84 11.53 1.95
N ASP A 203 -6.97 11.44 2.64
CA ASP A 203 -8.24 10.93 2.10
C ASP A 203 -8.91 11.89 1.11
N ARG A 204 -8.29 13.04 0.78
CA ARG A 204 -8.85 14.08 -0.10
C ARG A 204 -10.21 14.61 0.39
N GLN A 205 -10.51 14.50 1.68
CA GLN A 205 -11.76 14.98 2.32
C GLN A 205 -11.64 16.37 2.95
N ASP A 206 -12.67 17.20 2.80
CA ASP A 206 -12.79 18.46 3.53
C ASP A 206 -13.11 18.19 5.01
N VAL A 207 -12.43 18.90 5.91
CA VAL A 207 -12.80 18.94 7.34
C VAL A 207 -13.93 19.95 7.52
N LYS A 208 -15.06 19.70 6.84
CA LYS A 208 -16.32 20.42 7.06
C LYS A 208 -17.07 19.77 8.20
N ILE A 209 -17.95 20.54 8.85
CA ILE A 209 -18.92 19.96 9.77
C ILE A 209 -19.73 18.96 8.95
N PRO A 210 -19.71 17.66 9.28
CA PRO A 210 -20.40 16.65 8.50
C PRO A 210 -21.89 16.96 8.51
N SER A 211 -22.57 16.75 7.38
CA SER A 211 -24.01 16.93 7.33
C SER A 211 -24.70 15.94 8.29
N LEU A 212 -25.92 16.24 8.73
CA LEU A 212 -26.70 15.29 9.54
C LEU A 212 -26.82 13.93 8.84
N GLN A 213 -26.91 13.94 7.51
CA GLN A 213 -26.91 12.76 6.68
C GLN A 213 -25.59 11.98 6.79
N ASP A 214 -24.43 12.62 6.69
CA ASP A 214 -23.13 11.96 6.83
C ASP A 214 -22.91 11.40 8.24
N ILE A 215 -23.37 12.11 9.28
CA ILE A 215 -23.36 11.64 10.67
C ILE A 215 -24.25 10.40 10.81
N SER A 216 -25.44 10.42 10.19
CA SER A 216 -26.38 9.29 10.23
C SER A 216 -25.80 8.07 9.51
N ILE A 217 -25.24 8.26 8.30
CA ILE A 217 -24.56 7.21 7.54
C ILE A 217 -23.40 6.63 8.35
N LYS A 218 -22.57 7.50 8.96
CA LYS A 218 -21.48 7.06 9.82
C LYS A 218 -21.98 6.19 10.97
N ARG A 219 -23.07 6.60 11.63
CA ARG A 219 -23.64 5.86 12.76
C ARG A 219 -24.22 4.51 12.32
N ILE A 220 -24.87 4.46 11.16
CA ILE A 220 -25.35 3.22 10.53
C ILE A 220 -24.16 2.31 10.25
N THR A 221 -23.09 2.83 9.64
CA THR A 221 -21.90 2.01 9.33
C THR A 221 -21.20 1.49 10.59
N GLU A 222 -21.14 2.25 11.67
CA GLU A 222 -20.58 1.81 12.97
C GLU A 222 -21.36 0.65 13.60
N ARG A 223 -22.64 0.49 13.27
CA ARG A 223 -23.55 -0.51 13.85
C ARG A 223 -24.21 -1.35 12.75
N ILE A 224 -23.55 -1.50 11.60
CA ILE A 224 -24.14 -2.12 10.42
C ILE A 224 -24.55 -3.58 10.65
N GLU A 225 -23.85 -4.27 11.56
CA GLU A 225 -24.16 -5.65 11.94
C GLU A 225 -25.47 -5.79 12.71
N ASP A 226 -25.96 -4.71 13.34
CA ASP A 226 -27.25 -4.67 14.03
C ASP A 226 -28.40 -4.20 13.11
N VAL A 227 -28.11 -3.91 11.83
CA VAL A 227 -29.10 -3.42 10.88
C VAL A 227 -29.69 -4.61 10.12
N ASP A 228 -30.96 -4.91 10.37
CA ASP A 228 -31.69 -5.95 9.65
C ASP A 228 -32.11 -5.49 8.24
N GLU A 229 -32.55 -4.24 8.11
CA GLU A 229 -33.00 -3.65 6.86
C GLU A 229 -32.72 -2.14 6.85
N LEU A 230 -32.23 -1.64 5.71
CA LEU A 230 -31.97 -0.21 5.53
C LEU A 230 -33.25 0.58 5.18
N GLY A 231 -34.32 -0.09 4.74
CA GLY A 231 -35.56 0.51 4.29
C GLY A 231 -35.40 1.30 2.99
N ASP A 232 -36.25 2.32 2.79
CA ASP A 232 -36.25 3.18 1.60
C ASP A 232 -35.09 4.18 1.59
N ILE A 233 -33.89 3.68 1.30
CA ILE A 233 -32.70 4.51 1.06
C ILE A 233 -32.51 4.74 -0.43
N GLY A 234 -32.45 6.00 -0.85
CA GLY A 234 -32.15 6.36 -2.24
C GLY A 234 -30.80 5.80 -2.72
N ALA A 235 -30.72 5.45 -4.00
CA ALA A 235 -29.55 4.77 -4.62
C ALA A 235 -28.20 5.47 -4.36
N ILE A 236 -28.19 6.82 -4.34
CA ILE A 236 -26.97 7.62 -4.06
C ILE A 236 -26.44 7.32 -2.65
N ASN A 237 -27.33 7.22 -1.67
CA ASN A 237 -26.97 6.98 -0.28
C ASN A 237 -26.59 5.52 -0.06
N MET A 238 -27.27 4.60 -0.74
CA MET A 238 -26.89 3.18 -0.73
C MET A 238 -25.46 2.99 -1.24
N LYS A 239 -25.12 3.62 -2.36
CA LYS A 239 -23.76 3.60 -2.91
C LYS A 239 -22.72 4.19 -1.95
N LYS A 240 -23.05 5.30 -1.27
CA LYS A 240 -22.20 5.90 -0.22
C LYS A 240 -21.99 4.94 0.96
N ILE A 241 -23.06 4.33 1.47
CA ILE A 241 -23.01 3.39 2.58
C ILE A 241 -22.15 2.18 2.21
N ALA A 242 -22.38 1.57 1.03
CA ALA A 242 -21.60 0.46 0.52
C ALA A 242 -20.10 0.81 0.42
N LYS A 243 -19.77 2.01 -0.11
CA LYS A 243 -18.38 2.47 -0.23
C LYS A 243 -17.70 2.65 1.14
N ILE A 244 -18.41 3.20 2.13
CA ILE A 244 -17.87 3.40 3.49
C ILE A 244 -17.69 2.05 4.19
N ILE A 245 -18.62 1.11 4.04
CA ILE A 245 -18.52 -0.25 4.61
C ILE A 245 -17.34 -1.01 4.01
N CYS A 246 -17.14 -0.94 2.69
CA CYS A 246 -15.97 -1.53 2.04
C CYS A 246 -14.67 -0.88 2.54
N ARG A 247 -14.63 0.46 2.66
CA ARG A 247 -13.48 1.17 3.21
C ARG A 247 -13.16 0.79 4.65
N ASN A 248 -14.19 0.51 5.45
CA ASN A 248 -14.06 0.01 6.82
C ASN A 248 -13.88 -1.51 6.89
N ARG A 249 -13.70 -2.20 5.75
CA ARG A 249 -13.52 -3.66 5.64
C ARG A 249 -14.61 -4.46 6.38
N SER A 250 -15.83 -3.94 6.36
CA SER A 250 -16.98 -4.44 7.12
C SER A 250 -18.01 -5.16 6.25
N LEU A 251 -17.76 -5.29 4.94
CA LEU A 251 -18.62 -6.08 4.04
C LEU A 251 -18.38 -7.57 4.29
N ASN A 252 -19.44 -8.31 4.62
CA ASN A 252 -19.44 -9.72 4.98
C ASN A 252 -20.78 -10.38 4.57
N ASP A 253 -20.95 -11.66 4.89
CA ASP A 253 -22.13 -12.46 4.51
C ASP A 253 -23.48 -11.92 5.01
N THR A 254 -23.50 -11.27 6.18
CA THR A 254 -24.72 -10.70 6.76
C THR A 254 -25.04 -9.37 6.08
N THR A 255 -24.07 -8.46 6.05
CA THR A 255 -24.21 -7.11 5.49
C THR A 255 -24.43 -7.09 3.99
N LEU A 256 -23.95 -8.11 3.24
CA LEU A 256 -24.21 -8.22 1.80
C LEU A 256 -25.71 -8.20 1.49
N SER A 257 -26.53 -8.87 2.31
CA SER A 257 -27.98 -8.99 2.09
C SER A 257 -28.68 -7.64 2.09
N LEU A 258 -28.13 -6.64 2.78
CA LEU A 258 -28.66 -5.26 2.81
C LEU A 258 -28.56 -4.54 1.46
N PHE A 259 -27.66 -5.02 0.59
CA PHE A 259 -27.41 -4.43 -0.73
C PHE A 259 -28.05 -5.22 -1.88
N LEU A 260 -28.78 -6.30 -1.58
CA LEU A 260 -29.39 -7.15 -2.59
C LEU A 260 -30.90 -6.85 -2.70
N ASN A 261 -31.33 -6.53 -3.92
CA ASN A 261 -32.72 -6.31 -4.27
C ASN A 261 -32.93 -6.64 -5.75
N THR A 262 -34.09 -7.19 -6.09
CA THR A 262 -34.50 -7.51 -7.46
C THR A 262 -34.52 -6.32 -8.42
N ALA A 263 -34.63 -5.09 -7.89
CA ALA A 263 -34.64 -3.85 -8.68
C ALA A 263 -33.24 -3.38 -9.11
N ILE A 264 -32.17 -3.98 -8.59
CA ILE A 264 -30.80 -3.51 -8.83
C ILE A 264 -30.31 -4.00 -10.20
N GLU A 265 -29.89 -3.06 -11.03
CA GLU A 265 -29.25 -3.35 -12.32
C GLU A 265 -27.72 -3.22 -12.26
N VAL A 266 -27.19 -2.47 -11.30
CA VAL A 266 -25.76 -2.19 -11.13
C VAL A 266 -25.37 -2.46 -9.69
N LEU A 267 -24.48 -3.42 -9.49
CA LEU A 267 -23.93 -3.76 -8.18
C LEU A 267 -22.41 -3.62 -8.19
N GLU A 268 -21.88 -2.79 -7.30
CA GLU A 268 -20.45 -2.54 -7.13
C GLU A 268 -20.04 -2.84 -5.69
N LEU A 269 -19.11 -3.79 -5.52
CA LEU A 269 -18.56 -4.20 -4.23
C LEU A 269 -17.02 -4.08 -4.29
N TRP A 270 -16.43 -3.25 -3.41
CA TRP A 270 -15.01 -2.88 -3.50
C TRP A 270 -14.06 -3.70 -2.63
N ASP A 271 -14.52 -4.27 -1.52
CA ASP A 271 -13.72 -5.20 -0.70
C ASP A 271 -14.58 -6.41 -0.34
N CYS A 272 -14.43 -7.48 -1.12
CA CYS A 272 -15.19 -8.72 -0.95
C CYS A 272 -14.39 -9.82 -0.22
N SER A 273 -13.30 -9.46 0.46
CA SER A 273 -12.37 -10.42 1.07
C SER A 273 -13.02 -11.33 2.12
N LYS A 274 -14.12 -10.87 2.74
CA LYS A 274 -14.84 -11.60 3.81
C LYS A 274 -16.13 -12.29 3.32
N ILE A 275 -16.50 -12.15 2.05
CA ILE A 275 -17.70 -12.80 1.48
C ILE A 275 -17.38 -14.28 1.20
N THR A 276 -18.26 -15.17 1.63
CA THR A 276 -18.13 -16.61 1.38
C THR A 276 -18.81 -17.03 0.07
N LYS A 277 -18.47 -18.24 -0.39
CA LYS A 277 -19.05 -18.87 -1.59
C LYS A 277 -20.59 -18.81 -1.58
N ASP A 278 -21.23 -19.19 -0.47
CA ASP A 278 -22.70 -19.26 -0.38
C ASP A 278 -23.34 -17.87 -0.50
N SER A 279 -22.65 -16.83 -0.01
CA SER A 279 -23.12 -15.46 -0.13
C SER A 279 -23.00 -14.89 -1.54
N TYR A 280 -22.04 -15.35 -2.35
CA TYR A 280 -22.02 -15.00 -3.78
C TYR A 280 -23.25 -15.56 -4.50
N ASP A 281 -23.69 -16.78 -4.18
CA ASP A 281 -24.90 -17.35 -4.80
C ASP A 281 -26.17 -16.55 -4.45
N LYS A 282 -26.20 -15.89 -3.27
CA LYS A 282 -27.27 -14.96 -2.90
C LYS A 282 -27.37 -13.78 -3.87
N ILE A 283 -26.26 -13.28 -4.42
CA ILE A 283 -26.29 -12.13 -5.34
C ILE A 283 -27.19 -12.46 -6.53
N CYS A 284 -26.99 -13.63 -7.13
CA CYS A 284 -27.79 -14.03 -8.28
C CYS A 284 -29.24 -14.40 -7.89
N SER A 285 -29.43 -14.99 -6.71
CA SER A 285 -30.76 -15.36 -6.21
C SER A 285 -31.65 -14.15 -5.90
N PHE A 286 -31.09 -13.10 -5.29
CA PHE A 286 -31.84 -11.93 -4.82
C PHE A 286 -31.77 -10.72 -5.77
N ALA A 287 -30.82 -10.69 -6.70
CA ALA A 287 -30.69 -9.62 -7.69
C ALA A 287 -30.50 -10.18 -9.13
N PRO A 288 -31.47 -10.94 -9.68
CA PRO A 288 -31.33 -11.61 -10.97
C PRO A 288 -31.26 -10.66 -12.18
N ASN A 289 -31.68 -9.39 -12.03
CA ASN A 289 -31.75 -8.39 -13.10
C ASN A 289 -30.47 -7.57 -13.30
N ILE A 290 -29.36 -7.96 -12.64
CA ILE A 290 -28.09 -7.26 -12.76
C ILE A 290 -27.60 -7.26 -14.22
N LYS A 291 -27.24 -6.05 -14.68
CA LYS A 291 -26.58 -5.79 -15.96
C LYS A 291 -25.08 -5.54 -15.80
N LYS A 292 -24.68 -4.86 -14.72
CA LYS A 292 -23.28 -4.57 -14.42
C LYS A 292 -22.92 -5.08 -13.02
N LEU A 293 -21.93 -5.95 -12.95
CA LEU A 293 -21.44 -6.53 -11.70
C LEU A 293 -19.94 -6.26 -11.54
N THR A 294 -19.59 -5.51 -10.51
CA THR A 294 -18.21 -5.26 -10.09
C THR A 294 -17.98 -5.89 -8.72
N VAL A 295 -17.06 -6.85 -8.65
CA VAL A 295 -16.67 -7.53 -7.40
C VAL A 295 -15.16 -7.47 -7.27
N LEU A 296 -14.67 -6.58 -6.42
CA LEU A 296 -13.25 -6.38 -6.19
C LEU A 296 -12.76 -7.13 -4.95
N MET A 297 -11.46 -7.45 -4.92
CA MET A 297 -10.83 -8.26 -3.86
C MET A 297 -11.59 -9.56 -3.60
N CYS A 298 -12.02 -10.25 -4.65
CA CYS A 298 -12.92 -11.41 -4.58
C CYS A 298 -12.16 -12.74 -4.42
N GLY A 299 -11.21 -12.82 -3.48
CA GLY A 299 -10.32 -13.98 -3.32
C GLY A 299 -10.99 -15.30 -2.93
N ARG A 300 -12.26 -15.25 -2.51
CA ARG A 300 -13.09 -16.42 -2.15
C ARG A 300 -14.12 -16.79 -3.22
N PHE A 301 -14.13 -16.09 -4.35
CA PHE A 301 -15.06 -16.35 -5.45
C PHE A 301 -14.67 -17.64 -6.18
N HIS A 302 -15.56 -18.64 -6.19
CA HIS A 302 -15.25 -20.00 -6.63
C HIS A 302 -15.87 -20.33 -7.99
N ASN A 303 -15.39 -21.42 -8.63
CA ASN A 303 -15.85 -21.88 -9.94
C ASN A 303 -17.37 -22.07 -10.01
N ASP A 304 -17.98 -22.60 -8.95
CA ASP A 304 -19.42 -22.84 -8.89
C ASP A 304 -20.21 -21.54 -8.95
N ASN A 305 -19.71 -20.47 -8.32
CA ASN A 305 -20.36 -19.16 -8.36
C ASN A 305 -20.36 -18.59 -9.78
N LEU A 306 -19.22 -18.68 -10.49
CA LEU A 306 -19.13 -18.18 -11.87
C LEU A 306 -20.04 -18.98 -12.83
N ASN A 307 -20.09 -20.31 -12.67
CA ASN A 307 -21.02 -21.16 -13.43
C ASN A 307 -22.49 -20.85 -13.10
N TYR A 308 -22.79 -20.58 -11.83
CA TYR A 308 -24.11 -20.18 -11.40
C TYR A 308 -24.51 -18.83 -12.01
N TYR A 309 -23.57 -17.88 -12.06
CA TYR A 309 -23.76 -16.57 -12.69
C TYR A 309 -23.98 -16.70 -14.21
N ALA A 310 -23.21 -17.56 -14.88
CA ALA A 310 -23.36 -17.82 -16.32
C ALA A 310 -24.78 -18.25 -16.69
N THR A 311 -25.40 -19.08 -15.84
CA THR A 311 -26.70 -19.70 -16.12
C THR A 311 -27.87 -18.83 -15.68
N ASN A 312 -27.74 -18.06 -14.60
CA ASN A 312 -28.87 -17.35 -13.99
C ASN A 312 -28.94 -15.86 -14.33
N PHE A 313 -27.83 -15.17 -14.55
CA PHE A 313 -27.90 -13.76 -14.96
C PHE A 313 -28.28 -13.64 -16.44
N LYS A 314 -29.54 -13.30 -16.71
CA LYS A 314 -30.05 -13.20 -18.09
C LYS A 314 -29.62 -11.92 -18.79
N ASN A 315 -29.41 -10.84 -18.04
CA ASN A 315 -29.17 -9.49 -18.59
C ASN A 315 -27.75 -8.98 -18.33
N LEU A 316 -26.82 -9.82 -17.86
CA LEU A 316 -25.45 -9.41 -17.53
C LEU A 316 -24.69 -9.03 -18.80
N THR A 317 -24.30 -7.75 -18.89
CA THR A 317 -23.53 -7.21 -20.00
C THR A 317 -22.13 -6.75 -19.58
N SER A 318 -21.88 -6.52 -18.29
CA SER A 318 -20.58 -6.08 -17.79
C SER A 318 -20.19 -6.84 -16.54
N LEU A 319 -18.99 -7.44 -16.56
CA LEU A 319 -18.42 -8.17 -15.44
C LEU A 319 -17.00 -7.66 -15.16
N GLU A 320 -16.78 -7.19 -13.93
CA GLU A 320 -15.47 -6.78 -13.42
C GLU A 320 -15.14 -7.60 -12.17
N LEU A 321 -14.02 -8.33 -12.23
CA LEU A 321 -13.52 -9.17 -11.15
C LEU A 321 -12.06 -8.84 -10.85
N ASP A 322 -11.76 -8.53 -9.59
CA ASP A 322 -10.39 -8.30 -9.13
C ASP A 322 -10.00 -9.30 -8.04
N GLY A 323 -8.88 -10.00 -8.26
CA GLY A 323 -8.44 -11.10 -7.40
C GLY A 323 -9.26 -12.40 -7.45
N PRO A 324 -9.84 -12.87 -8.58
CA PRO A 324 -10.52 -14.17 -8.64
C PRO A 324 -9.53 -15.35 -8.72
N PHE A 325 -8.72 -15.56 -7.68
CA PHE A 325 -7.60 -16.53 -7.70
C PHE A 325 -8.03 -18.01 -7.72
N LEU A 326 -9.30 -18.31 -7.43
CA LEU A 326 -9.83 -19.68 -7.35
C LEU A 326 -10.55 -20.13 -8.63
N ILE A 327 -10.78 -19.22 -9.58
CA ILE A 327 -11.40 -19.54 -10.85
C ILE A 327 -10.36 -20.19 -11.76
N ASN A 328 -10.65 -21.39 -12.25
CA ASN A 328 -9.77 -22.10 -13.18
C ASN A 328 -10.08 -21.77 -14.65
N ASN A 329 -9.13 -22.07 -15.53
CA ASN A 329 -9.21 -21.77 -16.96
C ASN A 329 -10.45 -22.41 -17.61
N GLN A 330 -10.77 -23.66 -17.26
CA GLN A 330 -11.93 -24.35 -17.80
C GLN A 330 -13.26 -23.65 -17.47
N THR A 331 -13.37 -23.09 -16.26
CA THR A 331 -14.57 -22.37 -15.83
C THR A 331 -14.69 -21.03 -16.55
N TRP A 332 -13.59 -20.30 -16.72
CA TRP A 332 -13.59 -19.09 -17.54
C TRP A 332 -14.04 -19.37 -18.97
N GLN A 333 -13.46 -20.39 -19.60
CA GLN A 333 -13.82 -20.77 -20.97
C GLN A 333 -15.30 -21.15 -21.07
N SER A 334 -15.82 -21.95 -20.13
CA SER A 334 -17.24 -22.30 -20.07
C SER A 334 -18.13 -21.06 -19.88
N PHE A 335 -17.72 -20.11 -19.05
CA PHE A 335 -18.42 -18.85 -18.84
C PHE A 335 -18.50 -18.05 -20.15
N PHE A 336 -17.39 -17.84 -20.86
CA PHE A 336 -17.39 -17.08 -22.11
C PHE A 336 -18.15 -17.76 -23.23
N LYS A 337 -18.15 -19.09 -23.31
CA LYS A 337 -18.98 -19.84 -24.28
C LYS A 337 -20.48 -19.62 -24.05
N VAL A 338 -20.90 -19.40 -22.81
CA VAL A 338 -22.32 -19.17 -22.46
C VAL A 338 -22.70 -17.70 -22.53
N LYS A 339 -21.84 -16.81 -22.02
CA LYS A 339 -22.15 -15.38 -21.81
C LYS A 339 -21.44 -14.41 -22.74
N GLY A 340 -20.41 -14.84 -23.47
CA GLY A 340 -19.55 -13.96 -24.26
C GLY A 340 -20.31 -13.01 -25.19
N LYS A 341 -21.33 -13.50 -25.90
CA LYS A 341 -22.14 -12.72 -26.84
C LYS A 341 -23.03 -11.65 -26.19
N ASP A 342 -23.33 -11.81 -24.90
CA ASP A 342 -24.15 -10.86 -24.13
C ASP A 342 -23.27 -9.74 -23.54
N LEU A 343 -21.96 -9.97 -23.41
CA LEU A 343 -21.05 -9.03 -22.78
C LEU A 343 -20.71 -7.87 -23.72
N THR A 344 -20.76 -6.66 -23.16
CA THR A 344 -20.26 -5.42 -23.75
C THR A 344 -18.95 -4.98 -23.09
N SER A 345 -18.66 -5.48 -21.89
CA SER A 345 -17.48 -5.09 -21.11
C SER A 345 -16.99 -6.23 -20.22
N PHE A 346 -15.69 -6.46 -20.21
CA PHE A 346 -15.06 -7.42 -19.31
C PHE A 346 -13.78 -6.84 -18.71
N LYS A 347 -13.66 -6.95 -17.39
CA LYS A 347 -12.44 -6.65 -16.66
C LYS A 347 -12.05 -7.80 -15.76
N VAL A 348 -10.78 -8.19 -15.84
CA VAL A 348 -10.16 -9.10 -14.88
C VAL A 348 -8.83 -8.55 -14.42
N SER A 349 -8.57 -8.65 -13.13
CA SER A 349 -7.34 -8.14 -12.54
C SER A 349 -6.78 -9.08 -11.48
N ASN A 350 -5.46 -9.06 -11.31
CA ASN A 350 -4.75 -9.78 -10.26
C ASN A 350 -5.11 -11.28 -10.21
N THR A 351 -4.83 -12.02 -11.28
CA THR A 351 -4.98 -13.48 -11.27
C THR A 351 -4.00 -14.14 -12.23
N HIS A 352 -3.40 -15.25 -11.78
CA HIS A 352 -2.50 -16.07 -12.58
C HIS A 352 -3.24 -17.23 -13.28
N ARG A 353 -4.54 -17.42 -12.99
CA ARG A 353 -5.39 -18.48 -13.57
C ARG A 353 -6.25 -17.99 -14.73
N PHE A 354 -5.86 -16.87 -15.34
CA PHE A 354 -6.41 -16.40 -16.60
C PHE A 354 -5.27 -16.48 -17.62
N ASP A 355 -5.34 -17.46 -18.50
CA ASP A 355 -4.25 -17.83 -19.40
C ASP A 355 -4.54 -17.47 -20.87
N ASP A 356 -3.57 -17.75 -21.74
CA ASP A 356 -3.65 -17.55 -23.19
C ASP A 356 -4.91 -18.18 -23.81
N THR A 357 -5.21 -19.44 -23.45
CA THR A 357 -6.38 -20.16 -23.97
C THR A 357 -7.71 -19.54 -23.53
N THR A 358 -7.72 -18.95 -22.34
CA THR A 358 -8.87 -18.25 -21.79
C THR A 358 -9.10 -16.92 -22.52
N LEU A 359 -8.03 -16.16 -22.79
CA LEU A 359 -8.11 -14.93 -23.58
C LEU A 359 -8.60 -15.24 -25.00
N GLU A 360 -8.03 -16.25 -25.65
CA GLU A 360 -8.49 -16.71 -26.97
C GLU A 360 -9.98 -17.06 -26.96
N THR A 361 -10.43 -17.83 -25.96
CA THR A 361 -11.85 -18.21 -25.83
C THR A 361 -12.74 -16.99 -25.61
N LEU A 362 -12.31 -16.01 -24.81
CA LEU A 362 -13.03 -14.74 -24.66
C LEU A 362 -13.19 -14.06 -26.02
N LEU A 363 -12.09 -13.83 -26.74
CA LEU A 363 -12.07 -13.12 -28.03
C LEU A 363 -12.94 -13.82 -29.09
N GLN A 364 -12.94 -15.15 -29.14
CA GLN A 364 -13.74 -15.93 -30.09
C GLN A 364 -15.26 -15.93 -29.79
N ASN A 365 -15.66 -15.68 -28.54
CA ASN A 365 -17.07 -15.80 -28.12
C ASN A 365 -17.77 -14.45 -27.89
N VAL A 366 -17.05 -13.34 -27.86
CA VAL A 366 -17.65 -12.00 -27.76
C VAL A 366 -18.25 -11.55 -29.08
N ASP A 367 -19.27 -10.70 -28.99
CA ASP A 367 -19.85 -10.03 -30.15
C ASP A 367 -19.04 -8.76 -30.47
N ALA A 368 -18.22 -8.81 -31.51
CA ALA A 368 -17.30 -7.75 -31.92
C ALA A 368 -17.97 -6.38 -32.10
N GLU A 369 -19.23 -6.33 -32.50
CA GLU A 369 -19.96 -5.07 -32.72
C GLU A 369 -20.41 -4.42 -31.41
N LYS A 370 -20.70 -5.24 -30.39
CA LYS A 370 -21.22 -4.81 -29.08
C LYS A 370 -20.15 -4.68 -28.01
N PHE A 371 -19.04 -5.40 -28.15
CA PHE A 371 -18.00 -5.45 -27.15
C PHE A 371 -17.13 -4.17 -27.21
N GLN A 372 -17.21 -3.37 -26.15
CA GLN A 372 -16.70 -2.00 -26.11
C GLN A 372 -15.58 -1.77 -25.10
N SER A 373 -15.41 -2.63 -24.09
CA SER A 373 -14.45 -2.37 -23.02
C SER A 373 -13.74 -3.65 -22.59
N LEU A 374 -12.43 -3.71 -22.86
CA LEU A 374 -11.54 -4.79 -22.41
C LEU A 374 -10.55 -4.22 -21.41
N LYS A 375 -10.46 -4.82 -20.22
CA LYS A 375 -9.47 -4.42 -19.20
C LYS A 375 -8.77 -5.62 -18.59
N LEU A 376 -7.48 -5.71 -18.85
CA LEU A 376 -6.60 -6.79 -18.43
C LEU A 376 -5.47 -6.20 -17.59
N SER A 377 -5.39 -6.56 -16.31
CA SER A 377 -4.40 -5.98 -15.39
C SER A 377 -3.73 -7.03 -14.54
N ARG A 378 -2.39 -7.11 -14.56
CA ARG A 378 -1.59 -8.04 -13.74
C ARG A 378 -2.03 -9.50 -13.92
N LEU A 379 -1.98 -9.97 -15.16
CA LEU A 379 -2.37 -11.32 -15.56
C LEU A 379 -1.15 -12.17 -15.91
N ALA A 380 -0.52 -12.75 -14.89
CA ALA A 380 0.66 -13.61 -15.05
C ALA A 380 0.39 -14.94 -15.78
N GLY A 381 -0.88 -15.25 -16.06
CA GLY A 381 -1.26 -16.46 -16.78
C GLY A 381 -1.11 -16.34 -18.29
N ILE A 382 -1.08 -15.13 -18.85
CA ILE A 382 -0.89 -14.89 -20.29
C ILE A 382 0.60 -14.83 -20.56
N LYS A 383 1.11 -15.77 -21.37
CA LYS A 383 2.55 -15.99 -21.56
C LYS A 383 3.01 -15.81 -22.99
N PHE A 384 2.10 -15.77 -23.95
CA PHE A 384 2.44 -15.68 -25.37
C PHE A 384 1.97 -14.35 -25.94
N LYS A 385 2.84 -13.71 -26.73
CA LYS A 385 2.54 -12.47 -27.46
C LYS A 385 1.35 -12.65 -28.41
N ASP A 386 1.28 -13.79 -29.09
CA ASP A 386 0.21 -14.14 -30.03
C ASP A 386 -1.20 -13.97 -29.42
N SER A 387 -1.33 -14.15 -28.10
CA SER A 387 -2.58 -13.97 -27.36
C SER A 387 -3.08 -12.52 -27.40
N TYR A 388 -2.18 -11.55 -27.27
CA TYR A 388 -2.51 -10.13 -27.41
C TYR A 388 -2.66 -9.72 -28.88
N ASP A 389 -1.86 -10.30 -29.78
CA ASP A 389 -1.92 -10.02 -31.23
C ASP A 389 -3.28 -10.40 -31.86
N MET A 390 -4.04 -11.30 -31.22
CA MET A 390 -5.41 -11.62 -31.62
C MET A 390 -6.43 -10.52 -31.32
N ILE A 391 -6.19 -9.62 -30.37
CA ILE A 391 -7.14 -8.56 -29.98
C ILE A 391 -7.67 -7.77 -31.20
N PRO A 392 -6.82 -7.18 -32.06
CA PRO A 392 -7.28 -6.46 -33.25
C PRO A 392 -8.11 -7.31 -34.21
N MET A 393 -7.92 -8.63 -34.24
CA MET A 393 -8.64 -9.52 -35.15
C MET A 393 -10.09 -9.74 -34.76
N TYR A 394 -10.40 -9.70 -33.45
CA TYR A 394 -11.73 -10.00 -32.93
C TYR A 394 -12.48 -8.76 -32.44
N LEU A 395 -11.79 -7.73 -31.95
CA LEU A 395 -12.43 -6.57 -31.34
C LEU A 395 -12.36 -5.35 -32.28
N THR A 396 -13.49 -4.95 -32.86
CA THR A 396 -13.52 -3.91 -33.90
C THR A 396 -14.20 -2.60 -33.48
N ASN A 397 -14.80 -2.54 -32.29
CA ASN A 397 -15.54 -1.36 -31.81
C ASN A 397 -15.20 -0.97 -30.36
N LEU A 398 -13.92 -1.05 -29.97
CA LEU A 398 -13.51 -0.72 -28.60
C LEU A 398 -13.66 0.79 -28.30
N PHE A 399 -14.27 1.07 -27.16
CA PHE A 399 -14.36 2.38 -26.53
C PHE A 399 -13.33 2.54 -25.40
N GLU A 400 -13.03 1.45 -24.68
CA GLU A 400 -12.00 1.41 -23.64
C GLU A 400 -11.09 0.20 -23.81
N LEU A 401 -9.78 0.43 -23.71
CA LEU A 401 -8.77 -0.61 -23.66
C LEU A 401 -7.84 -0.34 -22.47
N GLU A 402 -7.71 -1.33 -21.59
CA GLU A 402 -6.68 -1.38 -20.55
C GLU A 402 -5.89 -2.68 -20.70
N ILE A 403 -4.59 -2.56 -20.91
CA ILE A 403 -3.62 -3.65 -20.76
C ILE A 403 -2.57 -3.11 -19.80
N SER A 404 -2.45 -3.69 -18.61
CA SER A 404 -1.59 -3.13 -17.58
C SER A 404 -0.77 -4.18 -16.85
N TYR A 405 0.52 -3.87 -16.67
CA TYR A 405 1.52 -4.71 -16.02
C TYR A 405 1.50 -6.15 -16.58
N PRO A 406 1.74 -6.35 -17.89
CA PRO A 406 2.01 -7.68 -18.42
C PRO A 406 3.24 -8.27 -17.71
N GLU A 407 3.29 -9.61 -17.58
CA GLU A 407 4.36 -10.29 -16.84
C GLU A 407 5.74 -10.11 -17.50
N HIS A 408 5.76 -10.13 -18.83
CA HIS A 408 6.97 -9.93 -19.63
C HIS A 408 6.75 -8.78 -20.60
N GLU A 409 7.79 -7.96 -20.78
CA GLU A 409 7.75 -6.74 -21.59
C GLU A 409 7.49 -7.02 -23.07
N GLU A 410 7.94 -8.17 -23.57
CA GLU A 410 7.79 -8.64 -24.95
C GLU A 410 6.37 -9.05 -25.34
N LEU A 411 5.45 -9.17 -24.37
CA LEU A 411 4.06 -9.56 -24.63
C LEU A 411 3.24 -8.45 -25.30
N VAL A 412 3.64 -7.19 -25.08
CA VAL A 412 2.92 -6.00 -25.56
C VAL A 412 3.94 -5.08 -26.22
N ASP A 413 3.93 -5.07 -27.55
CA ASP A 413 4.82 -4.26 -28.37
C ASP A 413 4.07 -3.17 -29.16
N ASP A 414 4.84 -2.30 -29.81
CA ASP A 414 4.31 -1.20 -30.61
C ASP A 414 3.46 -1.72 -31.77
N SER A 415 3.90 -2.77 -32.45
CA SER A 415 3.21 -3.34 -33.62
C SER A 415 1.80 -3.82 -33.28
N MET A 416 1.64 -4.53 -32.16
CA MET A 416 0.33 -5.02 -31.71
C MET A 416 -0.63 -3.87 -31.42
N LEU A 417 -0.17 -2.84 -30.71
CA LEU A 417 -1.03 -1.70 -30.35
C LEU A 417 -1.31 -0.78 -31.54
N ILE A 418 -0.37 -0.59 -32.46
CA ILE A 418 -0.61 0.13 -33.72
C ILE A 418 -1.70 -0.57 -34.52
N ASN A 419 -1.63 -1.90 -34.65
CA ASN A 419 -2.67 -2.69 -35.33
C ASN A 419 -4.03 -2.54 -34.62
N THR A 420 -4.05 -2.59 -33.30
CA THR A 420 -5.26 -2.37 -32.49
C THR A 420 -5.86 -0.98 -32.72
N LEU A 421 -5.04 0.08 -32.68
CA LEU A 421 -5.51 1.45 -32.91
C LEU A 421 -5.91 1.69 -34.37
N SER A 422 -5.31 1.01 -35.34
CA SER A 422 -5.71 1.13 -36.75
C SER A 422 -7.16 0.70 -37.00
N ILE A 423 -7.69 -0.20 -36.16
CA ILE A 423 -9.06 -0.71 -36.24
C ILE A 423 -9.97 0.05 -35.28
N ASN A 424 -9.54 0.27 -34.04
CA ASN A 424 -10.40 0.82 -32.97
C ASN A 424 -10.19 2.31 -32.67
N GLY A 425 -9.19 2.97 -33.25
CA GLY A 425 -8.76 4.31 -32.84
C GLY A 425 -9.85 5.38 -32.99
N GLU A 426 -10.75 5.24 -33.97
CA GLU A 426 -11.85 6.17 -34.19
C GLU A 426 -12.98 6.07 -33.14
N SER A 427 -13.12 4.91 -32.47
CA SER A 427 -14.08 4.69 -31.39
C SER A 427 -13.46 4.86 -30.01
N LEU A 428 -12.14 4.65 -29.89
CA LEU A 428 -11.46 4.56 -28.61
C LEU A 428 -11.44 5.92 -27.88
N ASN A 429 -11.92 5.91 -26.63
CA ASN A 429 -11.97 7.07 -25.76
C ASN A 429 -11.01 6.95 -24.57
N THR A 430 -10.83 5.74 -24.06
CA THR A 430 -9.93 5.45 -22.93
C THR A 430 -8.88 4.43 -23.33
N LEU A 431 -7.61 4.79 -23.12
CA LEU A 431 -6.47 3.91 -23.33
C LEU A 431 -5.57 3.93 -22.09
N VAL A 432 -5.37 2.76 -21.48
CA VAL A 432 -4.53 2.57 -20.29
C VAL A 432 -3.53 1.46 -20.58
N LEU A 433 -2.25 1.82 -20.61
CA LEU A 433 -1.14 0.92 -20.96
C LEU A 433 -0.07 0.92 -19.87
N ASP A 434 -0.48 0.99 -18.62
CA ASP A 434 0.44 1.16 -17.48
C ASP A 434 1.36 -0.05 -17.33
N GLY A 435 2.66 0.17 -17.20
CA GLY A 435 3.66 -0.89 -17.02
C GLY A 435 3.94 -1.72 -18.27
N CYS A 436 3.45 -1.33 -19.44
CA CYS A 436 3.83 -1.91 -20.72
C CYS A 436 5.20 -1.38 -21.16
N ALA A 437 6.28 -1.84 -20.52
CA ALA A 437 7.62 -1.30 -20.72
C ALA A 437 8.19 -1.53 -22.13
N GLY A 438 7.63 -2.46 -22.91
CA GLY A 438 8.02 -2.71 -24.30
C GLY A 438 7.62 -1.63 -25.31
N LEU A 439 6.87 -0.61 -24.89
CA LEU A 439 6.36 0.45 -25.78
C LEU A 439 7.35 1.60 -25.97
N THR A 440 7.52 2.03 -27.21
CA THR A 440 8.44 3.09 -27.59
C THR A 440 7.73 4.29 -28.23
N ASP A 441 8.50 5.29 -28.64
CA ASP A 441 7.98 6.47 -29.36
C ASP A 441 7.31 6.11 -30.69
N GLU A 442 7.65 4.95 -31.28
CA GLU A 442 7.02 4.47 -32.51
C GLU A 442 5.51 4.34 -32.32
N PHE A 443 5.08 3.76 -31.19
CA PHE A 443 3.66 3.63 -30.87
C PHE A 443 2.95 4.99 -30.73
N LEU A 444 3.61 5.99 -30.16
CA LEU A 444 3.03 7.32 -30.01
C LEU A 444 2.79 7.99 -31.37
N ILE A 445 3.80 7.94 -32.24
CA ILE A 445 3.80 8.65 -33.53
C ILE A 445 3.00 7.89 -34.58
N ASN A 446 3.12 6.57 -34.64
CA ASN A 446 2.50 5.74 -35.68
C ASN A 446 1.19 5.06 -35.22
N GLY A 447 0.93 5.01 -33.91
CA GLY A 447 -0.30 4.44 -33.36
C GLY A 447 -1.27 5.52 -32.90
N ILE A 448 -0.91 6.24 -31.83
CA ILE A 448 -1.84 7.19 -31.20
C ILE A 448 -2.17 8.37 -32.13
N LYS A 449 -1.15 9.07 -32.63
CA LYS A 449 -1.34 10.29 -33.44
C LYS A 449 -2.27 10.11 -34.65
N PRO A 450 -2.09 9.10 -35.53
CA PRO A 450 -2.92 8.95 -36.72
C PRO A 450 -4.33 8.48 -36.41
N PHE A 451 -4.52 7.59 -35.42
CA PHE A 451 -5.79 6.88 -35.26
C PHE A 451 -6.68 7.40 -34.13
N ALA A 452 -6.10 7.93 -33.04
CA ALA A 452 -6.81 8.16 -31.79
C ALA A 452 -7.53 9.53 -31.70
N SER A 453 -8.41 9.82 -32.66
CA SER A 453 -9.13 11.11 -32.78
C SER A 453 -10.13 11.39 -31.64
N LYS A 454 -10.75 10.34 -31.08
CA LYS A 454 -11.74 10.45 -29.97
C LYS A 454 -11.16 10.16 -28.59
N LEU A 455 -9.86 9.93 -28.50
CA LEU A 455 -9.19 9.66 -27.23
C LEU A 455 -9.33 10.84 -26.28
N ARG A 456 -9.70 10.56 -25.03
CA ARG A 456 -9.84 11.55 -23.95
C ARG A 456 -9.07 11.15 -22.70
N LYS A 457 -8.87 9.85 -22.46
CA LYS A 457 -8.09 9.36 -21.33
C LYS A 457 -6.90 8.57 -21.83
N LEU A 458 -5.70 8.99 -21.44
CA LEU A 458 -4.44 8.33 -21.76
C LEU A 458 -3.64 8.07 -20.48
N SER A 459 -3.33 6.82 -20.20
CA SER A 459 -2.47 6.42 -19.08
C SER A 459 -1.32 5.59 -19.62
N LEU A 460 -0.09 6.07 -19.38
CA LEU A 460 1.17 5.51 -19.85
C LEU A 460 2.14 5.36 -18.67
N GLN A 461 1.63 5.06 -17.47
CA GLN A 461 2.44 5.06 -16.26
C GLN A 461 3.49 3.96 -16.31
N PHE A 462 4.67 4.21 -15.75
CA PHE A 462 5.79 3.26 -15.68
C PHE A 462 6.34 2.85 -17.06
N LEU A 463 6.23 3.73 -18.07
CA LEU A 463 6.87 3.54 -19.37
C LEU A 463 8.14 4.38 -19.43
N ASP A 464 9.29 3.73 -19.48
CA ASP A 464 10.63 4.32 -19.43
C ASP A 464 11.27 4.50 -20.81
N GLN A 465 10.85 3.72 -21.81
CA GLN A 465 11.30 3.83 -23.21
C GLN A 465 10.63 4.96 -24.01
N ILE A 466 9.58 5.58 -23.46
CA ILE A 466 8.94 6.75 -24.07
C ILE A 466 9.73 8.02 -23.73
N THR A 467 10.14 8.75 -24.75
CA THR A 467 11.02 9.92 -24.63
C THR A 467 10.28 11.26 -24.76
N ASP A 468 10.97 12.34 -24.39
CA ASP A 468 10.49 13.70 -24.60
C ASP A 468 10.26 14.00 -26.09
N GLU A 469 11.15 13.52 -26.97
CA GLU A 469 11.01 13.64 -28.43
C GLU A 469 9.78 12.91 -28.96
N GLY A 470 9.48 11.72 -28.44
CA GLY A 470 8.26 10.97 -28.77
C GLY A 470 6.99 11.73 -28.39
N PHE A 471 6.99 12.36 -27.21
CA PHE A 471 5.87 13.19 -26.75
C PHE A 471 5.70 14.46 -27.59
N VAL A 472 6.79 15.14 -27.95
CA VAL A 472 6.75 16.24 -28.94
C VAL A 472 6.17 15.72 -30.25
N GLY A 473 6.66 14.58 -30.74
CA GLY A 473 6.18 13.94 -31.98
C GLY A 473 4.68 13.65 -31.96
N LEU A 474 4.15 13.18 -30.81
CA LEU A 474 2.72 12.91 -30.62
C LEU A 474 1.89 14.19 -30.63
N PHE A 475 2.18 15.14 -29.75
CA PHE A 475 1.30 16.28 -29.50
C PHE A 475 1.48 17.42 -30.50
N HIS A 476 2.65 17.53 -31.12
CA HIS A 476 2.90 18.54 -32.14
C HIS A 476 1.99 18.31 -33.35
N GLU A 477 1.19 19.32 -33.69
CA GLU A 477 0.28 19.27 -34.84
C GLU A 477 -0.69 18.07 -34.82
N TRP A 478 -1.17 17.66 -33.64
CA TRP A 478 -2.18 16.61 -33.54
C TRP A 478 -3.62 17.13 -33.80
N HIS A 479 -3.89 17.51 -35.04
CA HIS A 479 -5.13 18.18 -35.43
C HIS A 479 -6.39 17.30 -35.41
N THR A 480 -6.22 15.98 -35.43
CA THR A 480 -7.33 15.01 -35.47
C THR A 480 -7.97 14.82 -34.09
N ASN A 481 -7.25 15.11 -33.01
CA ASN A 481 -7.74 15.04 -31.64
C ASN A 481 -8.09 16.45 -31.13
N LEU A 482 -9.12 16.54 -30.27
CA LEU A 482 -9.61 17.82 -29.74
C LEU A 482 -9.07 18.15 -28.33
N GLY A 483 -8.08 17.39 -27.86
CA GLY A 483 -7.53 17.48 -26.52
C GLY A 483 -7.93 16.31 -25.62
N LEU A 484 -7.05 16.01 -24.66
CA LEU A 484 -7.24 14.98 -23.65
C LEU A 484 -7.86 15.57 -22.37
N ASN A 485 -8.68 14.77 -21.68
CA ASN A 485 -9.27 15.11 -20.38
C ASN A 485 -8.45 14.56 -19.22
N GLU A 486 -7.91 13.36 -19.36
CA GLU A 486 -7.19 12.65 -18.30
C GLU A 486 -5.86 12.14 -18.85
N VAL A 487 -4.76 12.54 -18.22
CA VAL A 487 -3.41 12.11 -18.62
C VAL A 487 -2.61 11.65 -17.40
N PHE A 488 -2.12 10.41 -17.42
CA PHE A 488 -1.35 9.83 -16.32
C PHE A 488 0.01 9.31 -16.81
N LEU A 489 1.09 9.95 -16.34
CA LEU A 489 2.48 9.75 -16.79
C LEU A 489 3.42 9.45 -15.61
N LYS A 490 2.88 8.79 -14.58
CA LYS A 490 3.64 8.48 -13.38
C LYS A 490 4.86 7.64 -13.73
N LYS A 491 6.04 8.04 -13.26
CA LYS A 491 7.33 7.36 -13.50
C LYS A 491 7.71 7.17 -14.98
N CYS A 492 7.27 8.06 -15.87
CA CYS A 492 7.85 8.18 -17.21
C CYS A 492 9.13 9.00 -17.11
N PHE A 493 10.25 8.35 -16.79
CA PHE A 493 11.48 9.05 -16.41
C PHE A 493 12.16 9.82 -17.54
N SER A 494 11.96 9.39 -18.79
CA SER A 494 12.59 9.97 -19.98
C SER A 494 11.82 11.16 -20.58
N LEU A 495 10.73 11.59 -19.94
CA LEU A 495 9.98 12.78 -20.33
C LEU A 495 10.60 14.06 -19.75
N GLY A 496 10.58 15.12 -20.55
CA GLY A 496 11.17 16.42 -20.24
C GLY A 496 10.19 17.58 -20.45
N ASP A 497 10.74 18.79 -20.45
CA ASP A 497 9.93 20.00 -20.55
C ASP A 497 9.25 20.12 -21.92
N ALA A 498 9.92 19.75 -23.02
CA ALA A 498 9.43 20.05 -24.37
C ALA A 498 8.16 19.25 -24.69
N GLY A 499 8.15 17.95 -24.37
CA GLY A 499 7.00 17.07 -24.57
C GLY A 499 5.81 17.47 -23.70
N ILE A 500 6.03 17.83 -22.43
CA ILE A 500 4.96 18.30 -21.54
C ILE A 500 4.42 19.66 -21.99
N LEU A 501 5.27 20.55 -22.50
CA LEU A 501 4.85 21.83 -23.08
C LEU A 501 3.94 21.63 -24.30
N GLU A 502 4.33 20.77 -25.25
CA GLU A 502 3.51 20.44 -26.42
C GLU A 502 2.18 19.81 -26.02
N MET A 503 2.19 18.91 -25.03
CA MET A 503 0.95 18.34 -24.46
C MET A 503 0.03 19.43 -23.89
N PHE A 504 0.58 20.42 -23.18
CA PHE A 504 -0.21 21.56 -22.69
C PHE A 504 -0.75 22.42 -23.83
N LEU A 505 0.04 22.68 -24.87
CA LEU A 505 -0.43 23.43 -26.04
C LEU A 505 -1.63 22.75 -26.70
N HIS A 506 -1.60 21.42 -26.82
CA HIS A 506 -2.68 20.63 -27.39
C HIS A 506 -3.91 20.51 -26.46
N SER A 507 -3.72 20.17 -25.18
CA SER A 507 -4.81 19.73 -24.27
C SER A 507 -5.21 20.76 -23.19
N ASN A 508 -4.65 21.97 -23.17
CA ASN A 508 -4.91 22.97 -22.11
C ASN A 508 -6.40 23.27 -21.86
N THR A 509 -7.24 23.25 -22.89
CA THR A 509 -8.66 23.60 -22.77
C THR A 509 -9.53 22.44 -22.29
N THR A 510 -9.07 21.19 -22.38
CA THR A 510 -9.87 19.99 -22.05
C THR A 510 -9.40 19.28 -20.80
N LEU A 511 -8.13 19.44 -20.42
CA LEU A 511 -7.53 18.68 -19.33
C LEU A 511 -8.23 18.92 -17.98
N VAL A 512 -8.62 17.82 -17.33
CA VAL A 512 -9.33 17.75 -16.04
C VAL A 512 -8.48 17.08 -14.97
N GLU A 513 -7.81 15.97 -15.31
CA GLU A 513 -6.92 15.26 -14.39
C GLU A 513 -5.55 15.05 -15.04
N LEU A 514 -4.49 15.38 -14.30
CA LEU A 514 -3.11 15.22 -14.74
C LEU A 514 -2.26 14.60 -13.65
N SER A 515 -1.47 13.59 -14.00
CA SER A 515 -0.39 13.07 -13.17
C SER A 515 0.94 13.10 -13.89
N LEU A 516 1.87 13.90 -13.38
CA LEU A 516 3.28 13.98 -13.77
C LEU A 516 4.20 13.41 -12.67
N ASN A 517 3.65 12.59 -11.78
CA ASN A 517 4.37 12.06 -10.63
C ASN A 517 5.68 11.38 -11.03
N SER A 518 6.77 11.73 -10.39
CA SER A 518 8.10 11.17 -10.63
C SER A 518 8.65 11.35 -12.06
N VAL A 519 8.16 12.33 -12.83
CA VAL A 519 8.83 12.80 -14.06
C VAL A 519 9.94 13.77 -13.64
N LYS A 520 11.15 13.22 -13.43
CA LYS A 520 12.20 13.85 -12.61
C LYS A 520 12.89 15.04 -13.28
N ASP A 521 12.93 15.05 -14.61
CA ASP A 521 13.71 16.01 -15.39
C ASP A 521 12.92 17.28 -15.72
N LEU A 522 11.66 17.38 -15.27
CA LEU A 522 10.86 18.59 -15.43
C LEU A 522 11.43 19.76 -14.63
N THR A 523 11.62 20.88 -15.31
CA THR A 523 11.95 22.16 -14.68
C THR A 523 10.68 22.92 -14.31
N VAL A 524 10.85 24.17 -13.87
CA VAL A 524 9.73 25.05 -13.52
C VAL A 524 8.99 25.56 -14.78
N LEU A 525 9.60 25.48 -15.97
CA LEU A 525 9.10 26.09 -17.20
C LEU A 525 7.70 25.62 -17.59
N PRO A 526 7.38 24.30 -17.67
CA PRO A 526 6.04 23.86 -18.06
C PRO A 526 4.95 24.39 -17.14
N PHE A 527 5.23 24.45 -15.84
CA PHE A 527 4.29 24.92 -14.81
C PHE A 527 4.07 26.44 -14.85
N GLN A 528 5.04 27.21 -15.34
CA GLN A 528 4.89 28.66 -15.51
C GLN A 528 3.91 29.03 -16.62
N VAL A 529 3.95 28.28 -17.70
CA VAL A 529 3.13 28.53 -18.90
C VAL A 529 1.84 27.72 -18.93
N MET A 530 1.71 26.71 -18.05
CA MET A 530 0.49 25.92 -17.90
C MET A 530 -0.75 26.81 -17.75
N ARG A 531 -1.76 26.62 -18.61
CA ARG A 531 -3.05 27.35 -18.58
C ARG A 531 -4.22 26.38 -18.72
N CYS A 532 -4.28 25.39 -17.82
CA CYS A 532 -5.34 24.37 -17.83
C CYS A 532 -6.53 24.82 -16.98
N ASN A 533 -7.46 25.58 -17.57
CA ASN A 533 -8.57 26.18 -16.82
C ASN A 533 -9.60 25.19 -16.29
N ASN A 534 -9.69 23.99 -16.88
CA ASN A 534 -10.61 22.93 -16.49
C ASN A 534 -9.96 21.87 -15.57
N LEU A 535 -8.67 22.04 -15.26
CA LEU A 535 -7.95 21.10 -14.41
C LEU A 535 -8.54 21.11 -13.00
N ILE A 536 -8.91 19.95 -12.49
CA ILE A 536 -9.47 19.74 -11.15
C ILE A 536 -8.43 19.05 -10.25
N TYR A 537 -7.70 18.07 -10.79
CA TYR A 537 -6.73 17.26 -10.07
C TYR A 537 -5.36 17.30 -10.74
N LEU A 538 -4.32 17.53 -9.94
CA LEU A 538 -2.93 17.55 -10.38
C LEU A 538 -2.04 16.74 -9.42
N ASP A 539 -1.40 15.68 -9.91
CA ASP A 539 -0.32 14.98 -9.19
C ASP A 539 1.02 15.40 -9.78
N ILE A 540 1.81 16.10 -8.97
CA ILE A 540 3.16 16.59 -9.27
C ILE A 540 4.15 16.10 -8.21
N GLY A 541 3.87 14.96 -7.58
CA GLY A 541 4.74 14.37 -6.59
C GLY A 541 6.10 13.95 -7.17
N PHE A 542 7.14 14.02 -6.36
CA PHE A 542 8.52 13.65 -6.70
C PHE A 542 9.12 14.41 -7.90
N ILE A 543 8.70 15.67 -8.11
CA ILE A 543 9.24 16.59 -9.10
C ILE A 543 10.05 17.66 -8.36
N ARG A 544 11.39 17.57 -8.42
CA ARG A 544 12.32 18.37 -7.60
C ARG A 544 12.27 19.88 -7.85
N SER A 545 11.78 20.29 -9.02
CA SER A 545 11.67 21.69 -9.42
C SER A 545 10.48 22.41 -8.78
N ILE A 546 9.51 21.68 -8.22
CA ILE A 546 8.32 22.27 -7.60
C ILE A 546 8.64 22.81 -6.21
N ASP A 547 8.41 24.11 -6.04
CA ASP A 547 8.49 24.83 -4.77
C ASP A 547 7.19 25.59 -4.45
N ASP A 548 7.18 26.29 -3.31
CA ASP A 548 6.05 27.11 -2.86
C ASP A 548 5.58 28.13 -3.92
N ARG A 549 6.51 28.75 -4.67
CA ARG A 549 6.17 29.75 -5.70
C ARG A 549 5.51 29.09 -6.90
N VAL A 550 5.97 27.90 -7.28
CA VAL A 550 5.35 27.12 -8.36
C VAL A 550 3.95 26.69 -7.98
N LEU A 551 3.72 26.24 -6.75
CA LEU A 551 2.37 25.92 -6.26
C LEU A 551 1.43 27.12 -6.32
N GLU A 552 1.88 28.30 -5.89
CA GLU A 552 1.11 29.55 -5.99
C GLU A 552 0.76 29.88 -7.46
N LEU A 553 1.74 29.71 -8.36
CA LEU A 553 1.58 30.00 -9.77
C LEU A 553 0.59 29.06 -10.46
N ILE A 554 0.66 27.75 -10.18
CA ILE A 554 -0.27 26.75 -10.71
C ILE A 554 -1.71 27.11 -10.34
N GLN A 555 -1.98 27.43 -9.07
CA GLN A 555 -3.32 27.78 -8.59
C GLN A 555 -3.87 29.08 -9.20
N LYS A 556 -2.97 30.04 -9.50
CA LYS A 556 -3.33 31.28 -10.18
C LYS A 556 -3.69 31.03 -11.65
N ASN A 557 -2.97 30.12 -12.30
CA ASN A 557 -3.13 29.83 -13.72
C ASN A 557 -4.24 28.80 -14.01
N CYS A 558 -4.46 27.83 -13.14
CA CYS A 558 -5.45 26.75 -13.28
C CYS A 558 -6.61 27.00 -12.31
N LYS A 559 -7.57 27.82 -12.73
CA LYS A 559 -8.58 28.37 -11.80
C LYS A 559 -9.52 27.33 -11.20
N GLN A 560 -9.76 26.20 -11.86
CA GLN A 560 -10.65 25.15 -11.35
C GLN A 560 -9.94 24.07 -10.54
N VAL A 561 -8.62 24.19 -10.33
CA VAL A 561 -7.88 23.17 -9.58
C VAL A 561 -8.43 23.09 -8.17
N LYS A 562 -8.63 21.87 -7.67
CA LYS A 562 -9.15 21.60 -6.33
C LYS A 562 -8.18 20.78 -5.50
N ILE A 563 -7.42 19.89 -6.14
CA ILE A 563 -6.52 18.97 -5.46
C ILE A 563 -5.17 18.97 -6.16
N ILE A 564 -4.11 19.21 -5.39
CA ILE A 564 -2.72 19.12 -5.85
C ILE A 564 -1.95 18.17 -4.92
N ASP A 565 -1.47 17.05 -5.45
CA ASP A 565 -0.60 16.13 -4.73
C ASP A 565 0.87 16.51 -5.03
N CYS A 566 1.65 16.84 -4.00
CA CYS A 566 3.05 17.27 -4.10
C CYS A 566 4.01 16.44 -3.24
N TYR A 567 3.64 15.19 -2.94
CA TYR A 567 4.44 14.24 -2.15
C TYR A 567 5.90 14.17 -2.62
N GLY A 568 6.85 14.20 -1.68
CA GLY A 568 8.28 14.08 -1.98
C GLY A 568 8.93 15.36 -2.52
N ASN A 569 8.17 16.45 -2.70
CA ASN A 569 8.72 17.75 -3.09
C ASN A 569 9.16 18.51 -1.84
N ASN A 570 10.42 18.32 -1.44
CA ASN A 570 10.97 18.91 -0.21
C ASN A 570 10.98 20.44 -0.19
N LYS A 571 10.75 21.12 -1.32
CA LYS A 571 10.66 22.59 -1.39
C LYS A 571 9.22 23.11 -1.24
N CYS A 572 8.24 22.22 -1.06
CA CYS A 572 6.85 22.56 -0.78
C CYS A 572 6.62 22.57 0.74
N THR A 573 6.61 23.76 1.33
CA THR A 573 6.57 23.99 2.77
C THR A 573 5.22 24.57 3.23
N ALA A 574 5.12 24.92 4.51
CA ALA A 574 3.95 25.62 5.05
C ALA A 574 3.84 27.09 4.57
N ALA A 575 4.89 27.64 3.95
CA ALA A 575 4.93 29.02 3.48
C ALA A 575 4.18 29.24 2.15
N ALA A 576 3.85 28.17 1.40
CA ALA A 576 3.07 28.27 0.17
C ALA A 576 1.70 28.92 0.42
N LYS A 577 1.38 29.97 -0.35
CA LYS A 577 0.03 30.56 -0.31
C LYS A 577 -0.94 29.68 -1.10
N ILE A 578 -1.82 29.01 -0.37
CA ILE A 578 -2.84 28.14 -0.95
C ILE A 578 -4.18 28.86 -0.97
N ARG A 579 -4.90 28.77 -2.10
CA ARG A 579 -6.25 29.33 -2.26
C ARG A 579 -7.24 28.51 -1.41
N GLU A 580 -8.23 29.16 -0.80
CA GLU A 580 -9.11 28.52 0.20
C GLU A 580 -9.86 27.27 -0.29
N ASP A 581 -10.18 27.20 -1.58
CA ASP A 581 -10.87 26.10 -2.24
C ASP A 581 -9.93 25.04 -2.86
N VAL A 582 -8.61 25.22 -2.71
CA VAL A 582 -7.57 24.29 -3.18
C VAL A 582 -7.00 23.52 -2.00
N LYS A 583 -6.87 22.20 -2.18
CA LYS A 583 -6.26 21.30 -1.24
C LYS A 583 -4.91 20.82 -1.78
N VAL A 584 -3.85 21.20 -1.10
CA VAL A 584 -2.50 20.69 -1.38
C VAL A 584 -2.16 19.59 -0.38
N ILE A 585 -1.75 18.43 -0.88
CA ILE A 585 -1.53 17.22 -0.10
C ILE A 585 -0.08 16.77 -0.31
N GLY A 586 0.59 16.37 0.78
CA GLY A 586 1.93 15.79 0.71
C GLY A 586 3.05 16.84 0.76
N ARG A 587 2.79 18.01 1.35
CA ARG A 587 3.83 19.01 1.59
C ARG A 587 4.82 18.46 2.61
N GLN A 588 6.04 18.96 2.61
CA GLN A 588 7.05 18.58 3.61
C GLN A 588 6.55 18.84 5.04
N SER A 589 5.80 19.94 5.23
CA SER A 589 5.16 20.27 6.52
C SER A 589 4.09 19.26 6.96
N ASP A 590 3.52 18.46 6.05
CA ASP A 590 2.53 17.43 6.37
C ASP A 590 3.21 16.11 6.80
N THR A 591 4.52 15.94 6.51
CA THR A 591 5.31 14.73 6.81
C THR A 591 6.21 14.85 8.04
N LEU A 592 6.45 16.06 8.56
CA LEU A 592 7.20 16.28 9.81
C LEU A 592 6.27 16.07 11.02
N TRP A 593 6.41 14.92 11.70
CA TRP A 593 5.58 14.45 12.81
C TRP A 593 6.29 14.36 14.15
#